data_AF-A0A285BVF3-F1
#
_entry.id   AF-A0A285BVF3-F1
#
_cell.length_a   1.000
_cell.length_b   1.000
_cell.length_c   1.000
_cell.angle_alpha   90.00
_cell.angle_beta   90.00
_cell.angle_gamma   90.00
#
_symmetry.space_group_name_H-M   'P 1'
#
loop_
_entity.id
_entity.type
_entity.pdbx_description
1 polymer ?
#
loop_
_entity_poly.entity_id
_entity_poly.type
_entity_poly.pdbx_seq_one_letter_code
_entity_poly.pdbx_strand_id
1 'polypeptide(L)'
;MTTDNFQAIKAKLNAVLTSKEKIQLKANEADSHASEITRNINNLETSYRQLEKRVVLGEIEFSDLDKPRQQIEAERGKLESAKRLADLAREALNETDQEINQLKQDTKVARSQYCIARRDAIFREIQNDKKLKSKLLEAIAAFSVNGHIPYSSDFSTFIKQFCTEILPQATQSEVTEAAEKFIENNKFD
;
A
#
# COMPACT_ATOMS: atom_id res chain seq x y z
N MET A 1 19.51 2.43 -3.74
CA MET A 1 18.24 2.97 -3.19
C MET A 1 18.47 3.36 -1.75
N THR A 2 18.08 4.57 -1.37
CA THR A 2 18.22 5.08 0.00
C THR A 2 16.97 4.76 0.82
N THR A 3 17.08 4.85 2.15
CA THR A 3 15.96 4.74 3.10
C THR A 3 14.80 5.67 2.71
N ASP A 4 15.12 6.79 2.06
CA ASP A 4 14.16 7.81 1.61
C ASP A 4 13.16 7.28 0.59
N ASN A 5 13.55 6.35 -0.30
CA ASN A 5 12.65 5.81 -1.31
C ASN A 5 11.57 4.90 -0.69
N PHE A 6 11.95 4.06 0.28
CA PHE A 6 11.00 3.22 1.01
C PHE A 6 10.01 4.07 1.81
N GLN A 7 10.51 5.08 2.53
CA GLN A 7 9.67 5.97 3.33
C GLN A 7 8.73 6.82 2.45
N ALA A 8 9.19 7.26 1.28
CA ALA A 8 8.35 7.98 0.32
C ALA A 8 7.20 7.12 -0.21
N ILE A 9 7.45 5.85 -0.58
CA ILE A 9 6.41 4.92 -1.05
C ILE A 9 5.41 4.63 0.08
N LYS A 10 5.89 4.41 1.31
CA LYS A 10 5.03 4.21 2.50
C LYS A 10 4.16 5.43 2.78
N ALA A 11 4.72 6.64 2.72
CA ALA A 11 3.97 7.88 2.88
C ALA A 11 2.90 8.05 1.79
N LYS A 12 3.24 7.73 0.54
CA LYS A 12 2.29 7.74 -0.58
C LYS A 12 1.16 6.74 -0.37
N LEU A 13 1.46 5.50 0.05
CA LEU A 13 0.45 4.48 0.36
C LEU A 13 -0.53 4.98 1.42
N ASN A 14 -0.03 5.56 2.51
CA ASN A 14 -0.88 6.11 3.57
C ASN A 14 -1.77 7.25 3.06
N ALA A 15 -1.23 8.15 2.25
CA ALA A 15 -2.01 9.25 1.65
C ALA A 15 -3.13 8.73 0.75
N VAL A 16 -2.86 7.70 -0.06
CA VAL A 16 -3.87 7.07 -0.93
C VAL A 16 -4.93 6.34 -0.10
N LEU A 17 -4.55 5.66 0.98
CA LEU A 17 -5.51 5.03 1.92
C LEU A 17 -6.47 6.06 2.53
N THR A 18 -5.95 7.19 3.02
CA THR A 18 -6.79 8.29 3.54
C THR A 18 -7.67 8.90 2.44
N SER A 19 -7.17 9.00 1.20
CA SER A 19 -7.97 9.45 0.06
C SER A 19 -9.13 8.48 -0.23
N LYS A 20 -8.87 7.17 -0.20
CA LYS A 20 -9.87 6.12 -0.41
C LYS A 20 -11.06 6.29 0.55
N GLU A 21 -10.80 6.53 1.82
CA GLU A 21 -11.86 6.74 2.83
C GLU A 21 -12.77 7.91 2.45
N LYS A 22 -12.19 9.02 1.97
CA LYS A 22 -12.96 10.19 1.51
C LYS A 22 -13.78 9.89 0.25
N ILE A 23 -13.22 9.14 -0.70
CA ILE A 23 -13.95 8.74 -1.92
C ILE A 23 -15.09 7.79 -1.54
N GLN A 24 -14.87 6.87 -0.61
CA GLN A 24 -15.89 5.93 -0.13
C GLN A 24 -17.07 6.67 0.52
N LEU A 25 -16.79 7.69 1.34
CA LEU A 25 -17.83 8.53 1.93
C LEU A 25 -18.67 9.21 0.84
N LYS A 26 -18.02 9.80 -0.17
CA LYS A 26 -18.73 10.43 -1.30
C LYS A 26 -19.55 9.44 -2.13
N ALA A 27 -19.06 8.22 -2.33
CA ALA A 27 -19.81 7.17 -3.02
C ALA A 27 -21.10 6.83 -2.25
N ASN A 28 -20.99 6.64 -0.92
CA ASN A 28 -22.13 6.36 -0.07
C ASN A 28 -23.14 7.53 -0.04
N GLU A 29 -22.65 8.78 -0.01
CA GLU A 29 -23.49 9.97 -0.09
C GLU A 29 -24.26 10.04 -1.42
N ALA A 30 -23.60 9.77 -2.54
CA ALA A 30 -24.22 9.75 -3.86
C ALA A 30 -25.29 8.65 -3.99
N ASP A 31 -25.01 7.44 -3.48
CA ASP A 31 -25.96 6.32 -3.45
C ASP A 31 -27.17 6.63 -2.55
N SER A 32 -26.94 7.26 -1.40
CA SER A 32 -28.00 7.70 -0.49
C SER A 32 -28.89 8.75 -1.14
N HIS A 33 -28.29 9.73 -1.81
CA HIS A 33 -29.02 10.78 -2.52
C HIS A 33 -29.85 10.23 -3.69
N ALA A 34 -29.29 9.31 -4.47
CA ALA A 34 -30.03 8.64 -5.55
C ALA A 34 -31.23 7.84 -5.00
N SER A 35 -31.06 7.18 -3.84
CA SER A 35 -32.13 6.44 -3.16
C SER A 35 -33.23 7.38 -2.66
N GLU A 36 -32.88 8.53 -2.11
CA GLU A 36 -33.82 9.56 -1.67
C GLU A 36 -34.64 10.12 -2.84
N ILE A 37 -33.97 10.50 -3.94
CA ILE A 37 -34.66 10.99 -5.15
C ILE A 37 -35.59 9.91 -5.72
N THR A 38 -35.15 8.65 -5.76
CA THR A 38 -35.99 7.53 -6.20
C THR A 38 -37.26 7.42 -5.37
N ARG A 39 -37.16 7.57 -4.05
CA ARG A 39 -38.32 7.58 -3.16
C ARG A 39 -39.25 8.77 -3.44
N ASN A 40 -38.69 9.96 -3.67
CA ASN A 40 -39.46 11.15 -4.00
C ASN A 40 -40.23 10.98 -5.32
N ILE A 41 -39.58 10.45 -6.36
CA ILE A 41 -40.23 10.12 -7.64
C ILE A 41 -41.39 9.15 -7.42
N ASN A 42 -41.19 8.06 -6.68
CA ASN A 42 -42.26 7.08 -6.41
C ASN A 42 -43.46 7.71 -5.68
N ASN A 43 -43.21 8.61 -4.73
CA ASN A 43 -44.26 9.36 -4.03
C ASN A 43 -45.01 10.29 -5.00
N LEU A 44 -44.28 11.06 -5.81
CA LEU A 44 -44.86 11.97 -6.80
C LEU A 44 -45.67 11.21 -7.85
N GLU A 45 -45.18 10.08 -8.35
CA GLU A 45 -45.90 9.21 -9.29
C GLU A 45 -47.18 8.64 -8.66
N THR A 46 -47.16 8.31 -7.37
CA THR A 46 -48.36 7.85 -6.64
C THR A 46 -49.39 8.97 -6.54
N SER A 47 -48.97 10.19 -6.15
CA SER A 47 -49.84 11.37 -6.10
C SER A 47 -50.37 11.74 -7.49
N TYR A 48 -49.55 11.63 -8.54
CA TYR A 48 -49.94 11.88 -9.92
C TYR A 48 -51.09 10.96 -10.36
N ARG A 49 -51.00 9.66 -10.07
CA ARG A 49 -52.08 8.70 -10.35
C ARG A 49 -53.38 9.03 -9.61
N GLN A 50 -53.30 9.63 -8.42
CA GLN A 50 -54.49 10.10 -7.72
C GLN A 50 -55.12 11.29 -8.44
N LEU A 51 -54.32 12.23 -8.94
CA LEU A 51 -54.82 13.35 -9.75
C LEU A 51 -55.43 12.88 -11.08
N GLU A 52 -54.81 11.93 -11.77
CA GLU A 52 -55.37 11.34 -13.00
C GLU A 52 -56.77 10.76 -12.77
N LYS A 53 -56.98 10.06 -11.64
CA LYS A 53 -58.32 9.55 -11.27
C LYS A 53 -59.33 10.69 -11.08
N ARG A 54 -58.92 11.78 -10.44
CA ARG A 54 -59.79 12.94 -10.20
C ARG A 54 -60.16 13.66 -11.50
N VAL A 55 -59.24 13.71 -12.48
CA VAL A 55 -59.55 14.19 -13.84
C VAL A 55 -60.60 13.30 -14.50
N VAL A 56 -60.43 11.97 -14.44
CA VAL A 56 -61.42 11.01 -15.02
C VAL A 56 -62.79 11.13 -14.35
N LEU A 57 -62.83 11.44 -13.06
CA LEU A 57 -64.06 11.70 -12.31
C LEU A 57 -64.66 13.10 -12.56
N GLY A 58 -63.98 13.97 -13.31
CA GLY A 58 -64.42 15.33 -13.62
C GLY A 58 -64.30 16.31 -12.45
N GLU A 59 -63.48 15.99 -11.43
CA GLU A 59 -63.29 16.83 -10.25
C GLU A 59 -62.28 17.97 -10.47
N ILE A 60 -61.38 17.80 -11.43
CA ILE A 60 -60.31 18.74 -11.81
C ILE A 60 -60.08 18.70 -13.32
N GLU A 61 -59.42 19.72 -13.86
CA GLU A 61 -59.15 19.85 -15.29
C GLU A 61 -57.88 19.10 -15.70
N PHE A 62 -57.76 18.71 -16.97
CA PHE A 62 -56.57 18.03 -17.47
C PHE A 62 -55.28 18.88 -17.31
N SER A 63 -55.40 20.22 -17.41
CA SER A 63 -54.28 21.15 -17.22
C SER A 63 -53.69 21.12 -15.81
N ASP A 64 -54.43 20.62 -14.81
CA ASP A 64 -53.92 20.48 -13.45
C ASP A 64 -52.83 19.40 -13.33
N LEU A 65 -52.66 18.55 -14.35
CA LEU A 65 -51.63 17.51 -14.42
C LEU A 65 -50.25 18.04 -14.87
N ASP A 66 -50.19 19.20 -15.51
CA ASP A 66 -48.95 19.69 -16.15
C ASP A 66 -47.83 19.96 -15.15
N LYS A 67 -48.14 20.62 -14.03
CA LYS A 67 -47.14 20.93 -12.98
C LYS A 67 -46.59 19.67 -12.30
N PRO A 68 -47.43 18.74 -11.79
CA PRO A 68 -46.93 17.46 -11.26
C PRO A 68 -46.08 16.67 -12.25
N ARG A 69 -46.46 16.65 -13.54
CA ARG A 69 -45.69 15.98 -14.59
C ARG A 69 -44.30 16.59 -14.76
N GLN A 70 -44.21 17.92 -14.79
CA GLN A 70 -42.92 18.63 -14.84
C GLN A 70 -42.06 18.37 -13.61
N GLN A 71 -42.66 18.28 -12.42
CA GLN A 71 -41.93 17.96 -11.18
C GLN A 71 -41.32 16.55 -11.23
N ILE A 72 -42.07 15.54 -11.68
CA ILE A 72 -41.55 14.18 -11.85
C ILE A 72 -40.37 14.17 -12.83
N GLU A 73 -40.48 14.86 -13.96
CA GLU A 73 -39.41 14.91 -14.95
C GLU A 73 -38.15 15.63 -14.42
N ALA A 74 -38.33 16.71 -13.65
CA ALA A 74 -37.23 17.39 -13.00
C ALA A 74 -36.51 16.49 -11.98
N GLU A 75 -37.25 15.72 -11.17
CA GLU A 75 -36.67 14.76 -10.23
C GLU A 75 -35.96 13.61 -10.96
N ARG A 76 -36.48 13.13 -12.09
CA ARG A 76 -35.79 12.14 -12.93
C ARG A 76 -34.45 12.67 -13.47
N GLY A 77 -34.40 13.93 -13.88
CA GLY A 77 -33.14 14.57 -14.29
C GLY A 77 -32.13 14.66 -13.14
N LYS A 78 -32.58 14.95 -11.92
CA LYS A 78 -31.73 14.89 -10.71
C LYS A 78 -31.25 13.49 -10.41
N LEU A 79 -32.12 12.47 -10.55
CA LEU A 79 -31.77 11.07 -10.32
C LEU A 79 -30.65 10.61 -11.25
N GLU A 80 -30.74 10.96 -12.53
CA GLU A 80 -29.71 10.61 -13.52
C GLU A 80 -28.35 11.23 -13.14
N SER A 81 -28.37 12.49 -12.73
CA SER A 81 -27.17 13.19 -12.26
C SER A 81 -26.58 12.53 -11.00
N ALA A 82 -27.43 12.13 -10.05
CA ALA A 82 -27.00 11.46 -8.81
C ALA A 82 -26.40 10.07 -9.09
N LYS A 83 -27.02 9.28 -9.97
CA LYS A 83 -26.49 7.98 -10.40
C LYS A 83 -25.14 8.12 -11.08
N ARG A 84 -24.99 9.09 -11.98
CA ARG A 84 -23.70 9.37 -12.64
C ARG A 84 -22.61 9.72 -11.62
N LEU A 85 -22.92 10.50 -10.59
CA LEU A 85 -21.96 10.79 -9.52
C LEU A 85 -21.57 9.54 -8.72
N ALA A 86 -22.54 8.65 -8.44
CA ALA A 86 -22.25 7.38 -7.77
C ALA A 86 -21.35 6.48 -8.62
N ASP A 87 -21.60 6.40 -9.93
CA ASP A 87 -20.79 5.60 -10.85
C ASP A 87 -19.36 6.13 -10.94
N LEU A 88 -19.17 7.45 -11.10
CA LEU A 88 -17.84 8.08 -11.08
C LEU A 88 -17.10 7.87 -9.75
N ALA A 89 -17.82 7.88 -8.62
CA ALA A 89 -17.21 7.61 -7.33
C ALA A 89 -16.75 6.14 -7.22
N ARG A 90 -17.50 5.18 -7.78
CA ARG A 90 -17.10 3.77 -7.84
C ARG A 90 -15.91 3.54 -8.78
N GLU A 91 -15.86 4.22 -9.92
CA GLU A 91 -14.69 4.20 -10.82
C GLU A 91 -13.45 4.70 -10.10
N ALA A 92 -13.54 5.85 -9.42
CA ALA A 92 -12.45 6.40 -8.62
C ALA A 92 -12.00 5.45 -7.49
N LEU A 93 -12.92 4.72 -6.85
CA LEU A 93 -12.58 3.69 -5.86
C LEU A 93 -11.79 2.54 -6.48
N ASN A 94 -12.22 2.05 -7.65
CA ASN A 94 -11.54 0.97 -8.35
C ASN A 94 -10.11 1.37 -8.76
N GLU A 95 -9.93 2.58 -9.29
CA GLU A 95 -8.60 3.13 -9.62
C GLU A 95 -7.72 3.26 -8.37
N THR A 96 -8.30 3.77 -7.28
CA THR A 96 -7.61 3.90 -5.99
C THR A 96 -7.17 2.54 -5.45
N ASP A 97 -7.99 1.50 -5.60
CA ASP A 97 -7.66 0.13 -5.18
C ASP A 97 -6.53 -0.49 -6.01
N GLN A 98 -6.50 -0.21 -7.32
CA GLN A 98 -5.39 -0.61 -8.17
C GLN A 98 -4.09 0.08 -7.73
N GLU A 99 -4.14 1.39 -7.46
CA GLU A 99 -2.97 2.14 -6.97
C GLU A 99 -2.47 1.61 -5.62
N ILE A 100 -3.38 1.31 -4.67
CA ILE A 100 -3.02 0.73 -3.37
C ILE A 100 -2.31 -0.62 -3.56
N ASN A 101 -2.81 -1.48 -4.44
CA ASN A 101 -2.21 -2.79 -4.69
C ASN A 101 -0.80 -2.65 -5.29
N GLN A 102 -0.61 -1.72 -6.22
CA GLN A 102 0.71 -1.44 -6.78
C GLN A 102 1.67 -0.91 -5.70
N LEU A 103 1.24 0.07 -4.91
CA LEU A 103 2.06 0.66 -3.84
C LEU A 103 2.43 -0.36 -2.75
N LYS A 104 1.56 -1.33 -2.45
CA LYS A 104 1.89 -2.45 -1.55
C LYS A 104 3.03 -3.31 -2.11
N GLN A 105 2.99 -3.63 -3.40
CA GLN A 105 4.08 -4.39 -4.05
C GLN A 105 5.36 -3.57 -4.09
N ASP A 106 5.28 -2.29 -4.46
CA ASP A 106 6.43 -1.40 -4.50
C ASP A 106 7.07 -1.25 -3.12
N THR A 107 6.27 -1.18 -2.06
CA THR A 107 6.75 -1.14 -0.66
C THR A 107 7.56 -2.40 -0.33
N LYS A 108 7.05 -3.59 -0.71
CA LYS A 108 7.75 -4.86 -0.49
C LYS A 108 9.07 -4.93 -1.25
N VAL A 109 9.07 -4.51 -2.52
CA VAL A 109 10.25 -4.49 -3.38
C VAL A 109 11.29 -3.50 -2.83
N ALA A 110 10.88 -2.28 -2.50
CA ALA A 110 11.74 -1.24 -1.95
C ALA A 110 12.38 -1.67 -0.62
N ARG A 111 11.62 -2.30 0.28
CA ARG A 111 12.16 -2.86 1.54
C ARG A 111 13.23 -3.90 1.26
N SER A 112 12.96 -4.86 0.37
CA SER A 112 13.91 -5.92 0.02
C SER A 112 15.20 -5.34 -0.56
N GLN A 113 15.08 -4.43 -1.54
CA GLN A 113 16.21 -3.79 -2.19
C GLN A 113 17.03 -2.95 -1.21
N TYR A 114 16.39 -2.26 -0.27
CA TYR A 114 17.08 -1.53 0.78
C TYR A 114 17.90 -2.47 1.69
N CYS A 115 17.29 -3.55 2.19
CA CYS A 115 17.98 -4.52 3.06
C CYS A 115 19.19 -5.14 2.36
N ILE A 116 19.03 -5.54 1.10
CA ILE A 116 20.12 -6.09 0.28
C ILE A 116 21.23 -5.05 0.10
N ALA A 117 20.89 -3.83 -0.30
CA ALA A 117 21.87 -2.77 -0.50
C ALA A 117 22.64 -2.44 0.78
N ARG A 118 21.97 -2.43 1.94
CA ARG A 118 22.61 -2.18 3.23
C ARG A 118 23.54 -3.32 3.63
N ARG A 119 23.11 -4.57 3.48
CA ARG A 119 23.97 -5.76 3.68
C ARG A 119 25.23 -5.67 2.81
N ASP A 120 25.06 -5.39 1.53
CA ASP A 120 26.17 -5.35 0.56
C ASP A 120 27.12 -4.16 0.82
N ALA A 121 26.62 -3.07 1.40
CA ALA A 121 27.45 -1.97 1.87
C ALA A 121 28.31 -2.40 3.08
N ILE A 122 27.71 -3.07 4.07
CA ILE A 122 28.43 -3.59 5.24
C ILE A 122 29.47 -4.64 4.81
N PHE A 123 29.12 -5.54 3.88
CA PHE A 123 30.08 -6.51 3.34
C PHE A 123 31.26 -5.81 2.66
N ARG A 124 31.02 -4.73 1.92
CA ARG A 124 32.11 -3.92 1.34
C ARG A 124 32.95 -3.23 2.41
N GLU A 125 32.35 -2.76 3.50
CA GLU A 125 33.10 -2.20 4.64
C GLU A 125 34.03 -3.26 5.25
N ILE A 126 33.52 -4.47 5.52
CA ILE A 126 34.30 -5.60 6.06
C ILE A 126 35.43 -6.01 5.10
N GLN A 127 35.13 -6.14 3.80
CA GLN A 127 36.12 -6.51 2.78
C GLN A 127 37.28 -5.49 2.68
N ASN A 128 37.00 -4.22 2.94
CA ASN A 128 37.97 -3.15 2.88
C ASN A 128 38.64 -2.84 4.24
N ASP A 129 38.33 -3.61 5.29
CA ASP A 129 38.96 -3.45 6.60
C ASP A 129 40.43 -3.91 6.56
N LYS A 130 41.33 -2.91 6.51
CA LYS A 130 42.78 -3.13 6.48
C LYS A 130 43.30 -3.81 7.75
N LYS A 131 42.70 -3.53 8.91
CA LYS A 131 43.14 -4.08 10.20
C LYS A 131 42.75 -5.55 10.31
N LEU A 132 41.53 -5.89 9.93
CA LEU A 132 41.07 -7.28 9.82
C LEU A 132 41.97 -8.07 8.87
N LYS A 133 42.20 -7.54 7.65
CA LYS A 133 43.07 -8.17 6.65
C LYS A 133 44.49 -8.42 7.19
N SER A 134 45.09 -7.43 7.85
CA SER A 134 46.44 -7.56 8.40
C SER A 134 46.53 -8.68 9.45
N LYS A 135 45.56 -8.76 10.37
CA LYS A 135 45.54 -9.81 11.40
C LYS A 135 45.32 -11.20 10.83
N LEU A 136 44.44 -11.33 9.83
CA LEU A 136 44.22 -12.60 9.14
C LEU A 136 45.49 -13.08 8.42
N LEU A 137 46.21 -12.17 7.76
CA LEU A 137 47.48 -12.50 7.10
C LEU A 137 48.55 -12.95 8.10
N GLU A 138 48.65 -12.31 9.26
CA GLU A 138 49.57 -12.71 10.32
C GLU A 138 49.25 -14.10 10.88
N ALA A 139 47.96 -14.39 11.14
CA ALA A 139 47.51 -15.70 11.60
C ALA A 139 47.78 -16.81 10.55
N ILE A 140 47.53 -16.53 9.27
CA ILE A 140 47.84 -17.45 8.17
C ILE A 140 49.35 -17.70 8.10
N ALA A 141 50.17 -16.64 8.17
CA ALA A 141 51.62 -16.78 8.13
C ALA A 141 52.12 -17.66 9.27
N ALA A 142 51.66 -17.44 10.50
CA ALA A 142 52.01 -18.25 11.67
C ALA A 142 51.60 -19.73 11.49
N PHE A 143 50.45 -20.00 10.88
CA PHE A 143 50.01 -21.36 10.59
C PHE A 143 50.85 -22.03 9.50
N SER A 144 51.13 -21.33 8.39
CA SER A 144 51.87 -21.88 7.26
C SER A 144 53.33 -22.23 7.59
N VAL A 145 53.94 -21.56 8.56
CA VAL A 145 55.34 -21.81 8.97
C VAL A 145 55.47 -22.67 10.23
N ASN A 146 54.37 -23.26 10.74
CA ASN A 146 54.37 -24.03 12.00
C ASN A 146 55.12 -25.38 11.93
N GLY A 147 55.58 -25.79 10.75
CA GLY A 147 56.40 -26.99 10.55
C GLY A 147 55.66 -28.33 10.68
N HIS A 148 54.34 -28.36 10.86
CA HIS A 148 53.54 -29.58 11.02
C HIS A 148 52.69 -29.92 9.78
N ILE A 149 52.47 -28.97 8.86
CA ILE A 149 51.61 -29.15 7.68
C ILE A 149 52.38 -28.66 6.44
N PRO A 150 52.37 -29.38 5.30
CA PRO A 150 52.98 -28.89 4.06
C PRO A 150 52.35 -27.55 3.67
N TYR A 151 53.19 -26.57 3.32
CA TYR A 151 52.82 -25.19 2.98
C TYR A 151 51.56 -25.11 2.11
N SER A 152 50.40 -24.93 2.75
CA SER A 152 49.18 -24.49 2.10
C SER A 152 49.02 -23.02 2.44
N SER A 153 49.37 -22.17 1.47
CA SER A 153 49.17 -20.71 1.53
C SER A 153 47.77 -20.30 1.05
N ASP A 154 46.86 -21.26 0.88
CA ASP A 154 45.52 -21.00 0.37
C ASP A 154 44.63 -20.36 1.45
N PHE A 155 44.30 -19.08 1.24
CA PHE A 155 43.44 -18.29 2.12
C PHE A 155 42.08 -18.94 2.33
N SER A 156 41.46 -19.47 1.27
CA SER A 156 40.12 -20.05 1.35
C SER A 156 40.07 -21.31 2.22
N THR A 157 41.09 -22.16 2.12
CA THR A 157 41.21 -23.36 2.95
C THR A 157 41.41 -23.00 4.42
N PHE A 158 42.28 -22.02 4.72
CA PHE A 158 42.49 -21.55 6.09
C PHE A 158 41.20 -20.99 6.72
N ILE A 159 40.48 -20.12 6.00
CA ILE A 159 39.22 -19.55 6.50
C ILE A 159 38.17 -20.65 6.73
N LYS A 160 38.05 -21.65 5.84
CA LYS A 160 37.10 -22.76 6.03
C LYS A 160 37.44 -23.60 7.26
N GLN A 161 38.73 -23.86 7.48
CA GLN A 161 39.19 -24.69 8.59
C GLN A 161 38.99 -24.02 9.95
N PHE A 162 39.20 -22.70 10.03
CA PHE A 162 39.15 -21.93 11.28
C PHE A 162 37.98 -20.94 11.34
N CYS A 163 36.92 -21.18 10.56
CA CYS A 163 35.82 -20.22 10.41
C CYS A 163 35.20 -19.86 11.78
N THR A 164 35.05 -20.85 12.64
CA THR A 164 34.46 -20.72 13.98
C THR A 164 35.34 -19.99 14.98
N GLU A 165 36.66 -20.07 14.83
CA GLU A 165 37.66 -19.41 15.67
C GLU A 165 37.94 -17.98 15.19
N ILE A 166 37.80 -17.73 13.88
CA ILE A 166 38.03 -16.43 13.26
C ILE A 166 36.83 -15.50 13.46
N LEU A 167 35.61 -16.01 13.27
CA LEU A 167 34.41 -15.21 13.36
C LEU A 167 33.81 -15.30 14.76
N PRO A 168 33.45 -14.15 15.39
CA PRO A 168 32.73 -14.18 16.65
C PRO A 168 31.42 -14.93 16.46
N GLN A 169 31.17 -15.90 17.33
CA GLN A 169 29.91 -16.64 17.33
C GLN A 169 28.80 -15.71 17.83
N ALA A 170 27.67 -15.70 17.12
CA ALA A 170 26.46 -15.01 17.53
C ALA A 170 25.41 -16.03 17.95
N THR A 171 24.81 -15.82 19.11
CA THR A 171 23.66 -16.59 19.57
C THR A 171 22.41 -16.19 18.78
N GLN A 172 21.42 -17.09 18.76
CA GLN A 172 20.12 -16.78 18.13
C GLN A 172 19.46 -15.53 18.76
N SER A 173 19.68 -15.30 20.07
CA SER A 173 19.13 -14.14 20.78
C SER A 173 19.76 -12.83 20.27
N GLU A 174 21.08 -12.79 20.12
CA GLU A 174 21.78 -11.59 19.62
C GLU A 174 21.38 -11.26 18.17
N VAL A 175 21.22 -12.29 17.33
CA VAL A 175 20.76 -12.10 15.94
C VAL A 175 19.33 -11.54 15.91
N THR A 176 18.45 -12.06 16.78
CA THR A 176 17.06 -11.60 16.88
C THR A 176 17.00 -10.15 17.35
N GLU A 177 17.73 -9.81 18.42
CA GLU A 177 17.80 -8.44 18.95
C GLU A 177 18.38 -7.46 17.92
N ALA A 178 19.41 -7.85 17.18
CA ALA A 178 19.97 -7.04 16.11
C ALA A 178 18.98 -6.81 14.96
N ALA A 179 18.18 -7.83 14.61
CA ALA A 179 17.14 -7.71 13.60
C ALA A 179 16.00 -6.78 14.04
N GLU A 180 15.56 -6.88 15.31
CA GLU A 180 14.55 -6.00 15.89
C GLU A 180 15.02 -4.54 15.92
N LYS A 181 16.24 -4.29 16.41
CA LYS A 181 16.87 -2.96 16.37
C LYS A 181 16.98 -2.43 14.95
N PHE A 182 17.30 -3.29 13.97
CA PHE A 182 17.35 -2.88 12.57
C PHE A 182 15.96 -2.50 12.03
N ILE A 183 14.92 -3.24 12.38
CA ILE A 183 13.53 -2.92 12.02
C ILE A 183 13.13 -1.55 12.60
N GLU A 184 13.35 -1.35 13.89
CA GLU A 184 13.00 -0.12 14.62
C GLU A 184 13.72 1.10 14.04
N ASN A 185 15.05 1.01 13.89
CA ASN A 185 15.87 2.10 13.35
C ASN A 185 15.47 2.52 11.92
N ASN A 186 14.87 1.60 11.15
CA ASN A 186 14.47 1.85 9.77
C ASN A 186 12.95 2.01 9.59
N LYS A 187 12.16 1.94 10.68
CA LYS A 187 10.70 2.13 10.69
C LYS A 187 9.96 1.25 9.69
N PHE A 188 10.29 -0.04 9.68
CA PHE A 188 9.67 -1.05 8.79
C PHE A 188 8.30 -1.56 9.23
N ASP A 189 7.80 -1.04 10.35
CA ASP A 189 6.47 -1.28 10.92
C ASP A 189 5.34 -1.23 9.89
#